data_AF-A0A7C4UZC7-F1
#
_entry.id   AF-A0A7C4UZC7-F1
#
_cell.length_a   1.000
_cell.length_b   1.000
_cell.length_c   1.000
_cell.angle_alpha   90.00
_cell.angle_beta   90.00
_cell.angle_gamma   90.00
#
_symmetry.space_group_name_H-M   'P 1'
#
loop_
_entity.id
_entity.type
_entity.pdbx_description
1 polymer ?
#
loop_
_entity_poly.entity_id
_entity_poly.type
_entity_poly.pdbx_seq_one_letter_code
_entity_poly.pdbx_strand_id
1 'polypeptide(L)'
;AAALVEAKRRGRERVAQIAHAEAPKLQLDAGFCRRYLTNIIHFDLGPRELAGLRRFYELAAELGLAPRGVQIECYRPHALAESR
;
A
#
# COMPACT_ATOMS: atom_id res chain seq x y z
N ALA A 1 -6.66 -9.07 -9.56
CA ALA A 1 -5.94 -9.13 -8.27
C ALA A 1 -4.63 -9.93 -8.35
N ALA A 2 -4.61 -11.13 -8.94
CA ALA A 2 -3.39 -11.97 -9.03
C ALA A 2 -2.17 -11.26 -9.65
N ALA A 3 -2.36 -10.46 -10.71
CA ALA A 3 -1.29 -9.70 -11.34
C ALA A 3 -0.62 -8.69 -10.40
N LEU A 4 -1.38 -7.99 -9.56
CA LEU A 4 -0.84 -7.02 -8.59
C LEU A 4 -0.11 -7.71 -7.45
N VAL A 5 -0.63 -8.86 -6.97
CA VAL A 5 0.04 -9.67 -5.95
C VAL A 5 1.39 -10.17 -6.46
N GLU A 6 1.42 -10.69 -7.68
CA GLU A 6 2.64 -11.19 -8.30
C GLU A 6 3.64 -10.06 -8.62
N ALA A 7 3.16 -8.91 -9.10
CA ALA A 7 4.00 -7.73 -9.29
C ALA A 7 4.64 -7.27 -7.98
N LYS A 8 3.86 -7.21 -6.89
CA LYS A 8 4.38 -6.91 -5.54
C LYS A 8 5.46 -7.91 -5.12
N ARG A 9 5.21 -9.21 -5.31
CA ARG A 9 6.19 -10.27 -4.96
C ARG A 9 7.51 -10.07 -5.70
N ARG A 10 7.45 -9.94 -7.03
CA ARG A 10 8.65 -9.70 -7.87
C ARG A 10 9.35 -8.40 -7.51
N GLY A 11 8.59 -7.35 -7.21
CA GLY A 11 9.12 -6.06 -6.76
C GLY A 11 9.91 -6.18 -5.45
N ARG A 12 9.36 -6.89 -4.46
CA ARG A 12 10.03 -7.15 -3.17
C ARG A 12 11.33 -7.94 -3.31
N GLU A 13 11.40 -8.87 -4.26
CA GLU A 13 12.62 -9.63 -4.58
C GLU A 13 13.69 -8.78 -5.27
N ARG A 14 13.31 -7.66 -5.88
CA ARG A 14 14.19 -6.81 -6.71
C ARG A 14 14.37 -5.41 -6.15
N VAL A 15 14.09 -5.17 -4.87
CA VAL A 15 14.14 -3.83 -4.26
C VAL A 15 15.51 -3.16 -4.44
N ALA A 16 16.62 -3.90 -4.40
CA ALA A 16 17.94 -3.34 -4.66
C ALA A 16 18.08 -2.76 -6.07
N GLN A 17 17.57 -3.47 -7.08
CA GLN A 17 17.59 -3.03 -8.48
C GLN A 17 16.70 -1.80 -8.68
N ILE A 18 15.50 -1.82 -8.07
CA ILE A 18 14.56 -0.69 -8.10
C ILE A 18 15.18 0.53 -7.44
N ALA A 19 15.74 0.38 -6.24
CA ALA A 19 16.37 1.48 -5.51
C ALA A 19 17.54 2.10 -6.29
N HIS A 20 18.38 1.28 -6.92
CA HIS A 20 19.48 1.78 -7.76
C HIS A 20 18.98 2.54 -9.00
N ALA A 21 17.93 2.05 -9.66
CA ALA A 21 17.38 2.68 -10.86
C ALA A 21 16.59 3.98 -10.58
N GLU A 22 15.88 4.04 -9.45
CA GLU A 22 14.99 5.16 -9.13
C GLU A 22 15.66 6.27 -8.31
N ALA A 23 16.70 5.95 -7.52
CA ALA A 23 17.35 6.93 -6.65
C ALA A 23 17.91 8.16 -7.39
N PRO A 24 18.60 8.04 -8.55
CA PRO A 24 19.09 9.21 -9.29
C PRO A 24 17.96 10.13 -9.78
N LYS A 25 16.83 9.54 -10.20
CA LYS A 25 15.66 10.29 -10.70
C LYS A 25 15.01 11.11 -9.59
N LEU A 26 15.07 10.61 -8.36
CA LEU A 26 14.54 11.27 -7.17
C LEU A 26 15.57 12.14 -6.45
N GLN A 27 16.82 12.17 -6.93
CA GLN A 27 17.95 12.83 -6.27
C GLN A 27 18.15 12.34 -4.82
N LEU A 28 18.00 11.04 -4.60
CA LEU A 28 18.12 10.37 -3.31
C LEU A 28 19.29 9.38 -3.28
N ASP A 29 19.70 8.97 -2.08
CA ASP A 29 20.61 7.85 -1.89
C ASP A 29 19.91 6.52 -2.19
N ALA A 30 20.55 5.65 -2.97
CA ALA A 30 20.03 4.31 -3.27
C ALA A 30 19.91 3.44 -2.01
N GLY A 31 20.81 3.62 -1.03
CA GLY A 31 20.72 2.98 0.27
C GLY A 31 19.44 3.39 1.03
N PHE A 32 19.12 4.68 1.01
CA PHE A 32 17.88 5.23 1.58
C PHE A 32 16.65 4.66 0.87
N CYS A 33 16.58 4.70 -0.46
CA CYS A 33 15.46 4.14 -1.22
C CYS A 33 15.25 2.65 -0.90
N ARG A 34 16.33 1.87 -0.81
CA ARG A 34 16.25 0.45 -0.42
C ARG A 34 15.69 0.28 0.99
N ARG A 35 16.21 1.01 1.99
CA ARG A 35 15.71 0.95 3.37
C ARG A 35 14.25 1.35 3.44
N TYR A 36 13.86 2.40 2.73
CA TYR A 36 12.48 2.87 2.69
C TYR A 36 11.53 1.77 2.20
N LEU A 37 11.87 1.14 1.07
CA LEU A 37 11.08 0.09 0.43
C LEU A 37 11.10 -1.26 1.17
N THR A 38 12.08 -1.51 2.06
CA THR A 38 12.20 -2.80 2.77
C THR A 38 11.82 -2.74 4.25
N ASN A 39 11.98 -1.60 4.90
CA ASN A 39 11.85 -1.47 6.36
C ASN A 39 10.85 -0.42 6.81
N ILE A 40 10.58 0.61 5.99
CA ILE A 40 9.74 1.75 6.42
C ILE A 40 8.30 1.58 5.94
N ILE A 41 8.10 1.20 4.68
CA ILE A 41 6.75 0.98 4.15
C ILE A 41 6.32 -0.48 4.29
N HIS A 42 5.06 -0.67 4.65
CA HIS A 42 4.41 -1.96 4.75
C HIS A 42 3.40 -2.11 3.61
N PHE A 43 3.59 -3.11 2.75
CA PHE A 43 2.75 -3.34 1.56
C PHE A 43 1.55 -4.25 1.79
N ASP A 44 1.44 -4.82 2.98
CA ASP A 44 0.40 -5.78 3.34
C ASP A 44 -0.63 -5.06 4.23
N LEU A 45 -1.90 -5.12 3.84
CA LEU A 45 -3.00 -4.55 4.61
C LEU A 45 -3.62 -5.65 5.48
N GLY A 46 -3.06 -5.85 6.67
CA GLY A 46 -3.49 -6.86 7.63
C GLY A 46 -4.48 -6.34 8.67
N PRO A 47 -4.81 -7.16 9.69
CA PRO A 47 -5.73 -6.77 10.75
C PRO A 47 -5.27 -5.52 11.52
N ARG A 48 -3.97 -5.33 11.71
CA ARG A 48 -3.41 -4.16 12.42
C ARG A 48 -3.58 -2.88 11.61
N GLU A 49 -3.26 -2.93 10.32
CA GLU A 49 -3.39 -1.79 9.42
C GLU A 49 -4.87 -1.41 9.24
N LEU A 50 -5.77 -2.40 9.17
CA LEU A 50 -7.22 -2.17 9.14
C LEU A 50 -7.74 -1.55 10.44
N ALA A 51 -7.21 -1.94 11.60
CA ALA A 51 -7.57 -1.32 12.87
C ALA A 51 -7.12 0.15 12.93
N GLY A 52 -5.90 0.44 12.49
CA GLY A 52 -5.40 1.82 12.38
C GLY A 52 -6.23 2.68 11.42
N LEU A 53 -6.56 2.13 10.25
CA LEU A 53 -7.43 2.79 9.26
C LEU A 53 -8.81 3.11 9.85
N ARG A 54 -9.42 2.15 10.56
CA ARG A 54 -10.72 2.35 11.21
C ARG A 54 -10.65 3.44 12.26
N ARG A 55 -9.62 3.43 13.11
CA ARG A 55 -9.46 4.45 14.15
C ARG A 55 -9.24 5.84 13.58
N PHE A 56 -8.44 5.95 12.52
CA PHE A 56 -8.26 7.21 11.81
C PHE A 56 -9.59 7.74 11.25
N TYR A 57 -10.39 6.86 10.62
CA TYR A 57 -11.70 7.22 10.09
C TYR A 57 -12.66 7.70 11.19
N GLU A 58 -12.74 7.00 12.32
CA GLU A 58 -13.57 7.41 13.47
C GLU A 58 -13.22 8.83 13.92
N LEU A 59 -11.93 9.11 14.12
CA LEU A 59 -11.45 10.43 14.52
C LEU A 59 -11.77 11.51 13.47
N ALA A 60 -11.57 11.21 12.18
CA ALA A 60 -11.91 12.14 11.11
C ALA A 60 -13.42 12.44 11.06
N ALA A 61 -14.26 11.43 11.29
CA ALA A 61 -15.71 11.58 11.31
C ALA A 61 -16.24 12.31 12.56
N GLU A 62 -15.54 12.20 13.70
CA GLU A 62 -15.80 13.00 14.90
C GLU A 62 -15.55 14.50 14.64
N LEU A 63 -14.48 14.82 13.90
CA LEU A 63 -14.13 16.20 13.52
C LEU A 63 -14.92 16.74 12.32
N GLY A 64 -15.83 15.96 11.73
CA GLY A 64 -16.58 16.35 10.54
C GLY A 64 -15.75 16.42 9.25
N LEU A 65 -14.55 15.83 9.24
CA LEU A 65 -13.66 15.75 8.06
C LEU A 65 -13.98 14.56 7.16
N ALA A 66 -14.82 13.62 7.62
CA ALA A 66 -15.28 12.47 6.87
C ALA A 66 -16.78 12.21 7.11
N PRO A 67 -17.52 11.72 6.10
CA PRO A 67 -18.92 11.31 6.27
C PRO A 67 -19.03 10.09 7.20
N ARG A 68 -20.06 10.05 8.03
CA ARG A 68 -20.34 8.92 8.94
C ARG A 68 -21.01 7.77 8.20
N GLY A 69 -20.85 6.56 8.72
CA GLY A 69 -21.52 5.35 8.23
C GLY A 69 -20.87 4.66 7.03
N VAL A 70 -19.78 5.20 6.46
CA VAL A 70 -19.04 4.55 5.37
C VAL A 70 -18.40 3.25 5.84
N GLN A 71 -18.59 2.18 5.06
CA GLN A 71 -17.99 0.87 5.30
C GLN A 71 -16.85 0.60 4.31
N ILE A 72 -15.84 -0.16 4.76
CA ILE A 72 -14.75 -0.59 3.89
C ILE A 72 -15.21 -1.81 3.08
N GLU A 73 -15.16 -1.70 1.75
CA GLU A 73 -15.40 -2.81 0.85
C GLU A 73 -14.07 -3.31 0.26
N CYS A 74 -13.73 -4.57 0.54
CA CYS A 74 -12.54 -5.22 0.01
C CYS A 74 -12.92 -6.08 -1.21
N TYR A 75 -12.48 -5.65 -2.40
CA TYR A 75 -12.68 -6.42 -3.63
C TYR A 75 -11.91 -7.74 -3.60
N ARG A 76 -12.63 -8.86 -3.64
CA ARG A 76 -12.01 -10.18 -3.77
C ARG A 76 -11.70 -10.50 -5.24
N PRO A 77 -10.70 -11.35 -5.52
CA PRO A 77 -10.19 -11.61 -6.87
C PRO A 77 -11.21 -12.03 -7.93
N HIS A 78 -12.36 -12.59 -7.53
CA HIS A 78 -13.40 -13.07 -8.44
C HIS A 78 -14.20 -11.94 -9.10
N ALA A 79 -14.23 -10.73 -8.52
CA ALA A 79 -15.06 -9.63 -9.00
C ALA A 79 -14.44 -8.80 -10.14
N LEU A 80 -13.19 -9.06 -10.53
CA LEU A 80 -12.48 -8.26 -11.53
C LEU A 80 -12.57 -8.84 -12.97
N ALA A 81 -13.15 -10.03 -13.14
CA ALA A 81 -13.31 -10.66 -14.45
C ALA A 81 -14.61 -10.23 -15.17
N GLU A 82 -15.58 -9.66 -14.44
CA GLU A 82 -16.93 -9.40 -14.95
C GLU A 82 -17.22 -7.94 -15.28
N SER A 83 -16.29 -7.02 -14.97
CA SER A 83 -16.42 -5.62 -15.40
C SER A 83 -15.70 -5.43 -16.74
N ARG A 84 -16.33 -5.89 -17.82
CA ARG A 84 -16.01 -5.48 -19.21
C ARG A 84 -17.10 -4.56 -19.74
#